data_AF-A0A7V4GDF5-F1
#
_entry.id   AF-A0A7V4GDF5-F1
#
_cell.length_a   1.000
_cell.length_b   1.000
_cell.length_c   1.000
_cell.angle_alpha   90.00
_cell.angle_beta   90.00
_cell.angle_gamma   90.00
#
_symmetry.space_group_name_H-M   'P 1'
#
loop_
_entity.id
_entity.type
_entity.pdbx_description
1 polymer ?
#
loop_
_entity_poly.entity_id
_entity_poly.type
_entity_poly.pdbx_seq_one_letter_code
_entity_poly.pdbx_strand_id
1 'polypeptide(L)'
;MIVLALLGPLVPGLLWLWFFYTRDRYEPEPKKVVLLTFVLGGLSAGPAVLLEFAAEGLFPFQEQLARAVLFGGGIPLGTTAALCFLVIGPIEELCKFGATAIYAARHRAFDEPLDGLIYASAAALGFASVENMLYVGGAAGAGAGALMLLLRGLLAVPGHVMFAVFWGYGLGARRLGPRRAWRLPATLLAAALVHGAWDFTLLYQEVRILFLPLAAALVWATVRFVRWGRRNSPFRPSLVAAARPVPGATGLRCIRCGRTAGIGDRHCTACGGRVLPAVLACPACGAALLDRSDRFCGRCGAASHDAALRCARCGAVLSEPELEACPGCGGAASAG
;
A
#
# COMPACT_ATOMS: atom_id res chain seq x y z
N MET A 1 -22.91 4.68 -23.84
CA MET A 1 -22.24 5.96 -23.51
C MET A 1 -22.12 6.17 -22.00
N ILE A 2 -23.22 6.19 -21.23
CA ILE A 2 -23.18 6.39 -19.76
C ILE A 2 -22.34 5.32 -19.02
N VAL A 3 -22.49 4.04 -19.39
CA VAL A 3 -21.71 2.94 -18.80
C VAL A 3 -20.20 3.10 -19.06
N LEU A 4 -19.81 3.55 -20.25
CA LEU A 4 -18.40 3.83 -20.59
C LEU A 4 -17.86 5.05 -19.84
N ALA A 5 -18.68 6.07 -19.63
CA ALA A 5 -18.29 7.29 -18.91
C ALA A 5 -18.17 7.06 -17.38
N LEU A 6 -18.98 6.17 -16.81
CA LEU A 6 -18.97 5.89 -15.37
C LEU A 6 -18.06 4.72 -15.00
N LEU A 7 -18.08 3.62 -15.75
CA LEU A 7 -17.30 2.42 -15.41
C LEU A 7 -15.95 2.37 -16.11
N GLY A 8 -15.82 2.97 -17.31
CA GLY A 8 -14.55 3.02 -18.04
C GLY A 8 -13.41 3.61 -17.22
N PRO A 9 -13.59 4.76 -16.55
CA PRO A 9 -12.57 5.37 -15.70
C PRO A 9 -12.13 4.55 -14.48
N LEU A 10 -12.98 3.63 -13.97
CA LEU A 10 -12.61 2.71 -12.87
C LEU A 10 -11.60 1.66 -13.32
N VAL A 11 -11.65 1.25 -14.59
CA VAL A 11 -10.83 0.13 -15.10
C VAL A 11 -9.33 0.42 -14.96
N PRO A 12 -8.80 1.57 -15.44
CA PRO A 12 -7.39 1.91 -15.22
C PRO A 12 -7.03 1.95 -13.73
N GLY A 13 -7.88 2.53 -12.89
CA GLY A 13 -7.65 2.63 -11.44
C GLY A 13 -7.50 1.25 -10.78
N LEU A 14 -8.40 0.31 -11.10
CA LEU A 14 -8.37 -1.06 -10.59
C LEU A 14 -7.20 -1.87 -11.16
N LEU A 15 -6.86 -1.69 -12.43
CA LEU A 15 -5.70 -2.36 -13.05
C LEU A 15 -4.38 -1.93 -12.40
N TRP A 16 -4.21 -0.62 -12.20
CA TRP A 16 -3.06 -0.09 -11.48
C TRP A 16 -3.07 -0.52 -10.01
N LEU A 17 -4.25 -0.62 -9.37
CA LEU A 17 -4.35 -1.07 -7.99
C LEU A 17 -3.85 -2.50 -7.85
N TRP A 18 -4.30 -3.39 -8.74
CA TRP A 18 -3.80 -4.75 -8.84
C TRP A 18 -2.28 -4.78 -9.08
N PHE A 19 -1.78 -3.99 -10.02
CA PHE A 19 -0.35 -3.91 -10.31
C PHE A 19 0.49 -3.49 -9.10
N PHE A 20 0.08 -2.45 -8.35
CA PHE A 20 0.80 -2.01 -7.15
C PHE A 20 0.64 -2.99 -6.00
N TYR A 21 -0.54 -3.60 -5.84
CA TYR A 21 -0.80 -4.62 -4.83
C TYR A 21 0.15 -5.83 -4.99
N THR A 22 0.37 -6.30 -6.22
CA THR A 22 1.34 -7.39 -6.48
C THR A 22 2.80 -7.02 -6.22
N ARG A 23 3.10 -5.75 -5.88
CA ARG A 23 4.44 -5.33 -5.49
C ARG A 23 4.77 -5.63 -4.04
N ASP A 24 3.75 -5.84 -3.22
CA ASP A 24 3.91 -6.43 -1.92
C ASP A 24 4.10 -7.94 -2.06
N ARG A 25 5.37 -8.37 -1.96
CA ARG A 25 5.78 -9.74 -2.23
C ARG A 25 5.94 -10.58 -0.97
N TYR A 26 6.20 -9.94 0.16
CA TYR A 26 6.62 -10.65 1.36
C TYR A 26 5.46 -10.87 2.31
N GLU A 27 4.55 -9.89 2.45
CA GLU A 27 3.38 -10.02 3.31
C GLU A 27 2.18 -9.26 2.74
N PRO A 28 1.53 -9.76 1.67
CA PRO A 28 0.44 -9.06 0.99
C PRO A 28 -0.66 -8.55 1.93
N GLU A 29 -0.96 -7.26 1.84
CA GLU A 29 -1.98 -6.65 2.69
C GLU A 29 -3.39 -7.24 2.47
N PRO A 30 -4.26 -7.25 3.50
CA PRO A 30 -5.61 -7.77 3.37
C PRO A 30 -6.39 -6.98 2.31
N LYS A 31 -6.86 -7.67 1.26
CA LYS A 31 -7.56 -7.06 0.11
C LYS A 31 -8.69 -6.11 0.51
N LYS A 32 -9.43 -6.43 1.59
CA LYS A 32 -10.50 -5.58 2.10
C LYS A 32 -9.99 -4.21 2.59
N VAL A 33 -8.83 -4.17 3.25
CA VAL A 33 -8.26 -2.91 3.75
C VAL A 33 -7.82 -2.06 2.57
N VAL A 34 -7.11 -2.65 1.61
CA VAL A 34 -6.68 -1.99 0.37
C VAL A 34 -7.86 -1.44 -0.42
N LEU A 35 -8.92 -2.23 -0.60
CA LEU A 35 -10.13 -1.82 -1.33
C LEU A 35 -10.89 -0.70 -0.58
N LEU A 36 -11.00 -0.77 0.74
CA LEU A 36 -11.62 0.32 1.52
C LEU A 36 -10.79 1.60 1.46
N THR A 37 -9.45 1.50 1.49
CA THR A 37 -8.56 2.66 1.27
C THR A 37 -8.75 3.27 -0.12
N PHE A 38 -8.91 2.43 -1.15
CA PHE A 38 -9.26 2.89 -2.50
C PHE A 38 -10.60 3.64 -2.52
N VAL A 39 -11.65 3.07 -1.92
CA VAL A 39 -12.97 3.74 -1.84
C VAL A 39 -12.88 5.07 -1.08
N LEU A 40 -12.19 5.09 0.06
CA LEU A 40 -11.99 6.32 0.84
C LEU A 40 -11.18 7.38 0.06
N GLY A 41 -10.21 6.95 -0.74
CA GLY A 41 -9.48 7.85 -1.65
C GLY A 41 -10.37 8.43 -2.75
N GLY A 42 -11.29 7.62 -3.30
CA GLY A 42 -12.30 8.14 -4.24
C GLY A 42 -13.23 9.16 -3.57
N LEU A 43 -13.70 8.86 -2.36
CA LEU A 43 -14.54 9.77 -1.59
C LEU A 43 -13.82 11.06 -1.20
N SER A 44 -12.49 11.04 -1.03
CA SER A 44 -11.72 12.25 -0.69
C SER A 44 -11.58 13.25 -1.84
N ALA A 45 -11.97 12.88 -3.07
CA ALA A 45 -12.11 13.82 -4.19
C ALA A 45 -13.19 14.87 -3.92
N GLY A 46 -14.29 14.52 -3.24
CA GLY A 46 -15.35 15.47 -2.89
C GLY A 46 -14.84 16.64 -2.01
N PRO A 47 -14.23 16.36 -0.85
CA PRO A 47 -13.58 17.39 -0.04
C PRO A 47 -12.50 18.19 -0.77
N ALA A 48 -11.70 17.56 -1.65
CA ALA A 48 -10.67 18.27 -2.42
C ALA A 48 -11.30 19.34 -3.33
N VAL A 49 -12.32 18.95 -4.11
CA VAL A 49 -13.08 19.87 -4.97
C VAL A 49 -13.68 21.03 -4.16
N LEU A 50 -14.27 20.76 -2.99
CA LEU A 50 -14.83 21.82 -2.13
C LEU A 50 -13.76 22.80 -1.63
N LEU A 51 -12.59 22.29 -1.23
CA LEU A 51 -11.47 23.12 -0.75
C LEU A 51 -10.85 23.93 -1.89
N GLU A 52 -10.73 23.36 -3.09
CA GLU A 52 -10.28 24.05 -4.30
C GLU A 52 -11.23 25.18 -4.71
N PHE A 53 -12.55 24.94 -4.65
CA PHE A 53 -13.55 25.99 -4.86
C PHE A 53 -13.45 27.09 -3.79
N ALA A 54 -13.24 26.73 -2.52
CA ALA A 54 -13.05 27.73 -1.47
C ALA A 54 -11.77 28.56 -1.66
N ALA A 55 -10.73 27.98 -2.26
CA ALA A 55 -9.47 28.66 -2.55
C ALA A 55 -9.59 29.76 -3.63
N GLU A 56 -10.65 29.74 -4.46
CA GLU A 56 -10.95 30.81 -5.43
C GLU A 56 -11.06 32.19 -4.75
N GLY A 57 -11.56 32.23 -3.51
CA GLY A 57 -11.65 33.48 -2.74
C GLY A 57 -10.29 34.09 -2.37
N LEU A 58 -9.22 33.30 -2.40
CA LEU A 58 -7.84 33.71 -2.12
C LEU A 58 -7.00 33.88 -3.39
N PHE A 59 -7.25 33.03 -4.38
CA PHE A 59 -6.58 33.03 -5.67
C PHE A 59 -7.65 33.02 -6.76
N PRO A 60 -8.05 34.17 -7.33
CA PRO A 60 -9.09 34.20 -8.35
C PRO A 60 -8.56 33.62 -9.67
N PHE A 61 -8.77 32.33 -9.90
CA PHE A 61 -8.28 31.60 -11.06
C PHE A 61 -9.38 31.26 -12.06
N GLN A 62 -10.65 31.23 -11.66
CA GLN A 62 -11.76 30.85 -12.56
C GLN A 62 -11.95 31.83 -13.70
N GLU A 63 -11.95 33.13 -13.42
CA GLU A 63 -12.06 34.17 -14.45
C GLU A 63 -10.89 34.10 -15.45
N GLN A 64 -9.69 33.81 -14.97
CA GLN A 64 -8.49 33.71 -15.79
C GLN A 64 -8.48 32.43 -16.64
N LEU A 65 -8.95 31.32 -16.07
CA LEU A 65 -9.16 30.06 -16.79
C LEU A 65 -10.25 30.21 -17.86
N ALA A 66 -11.38 30.84 -17.52
CA ALA A 66 -12.46 31.12 -18.45
C ALA A 66 -11.98 32.02 -19.60
N ARG A 67 -11.21 33.08 -19.30
CA ARG A 67 -10.63 33.94 -20.33
C ARG A 67 -9.66 33.20 -21.24
N ALA A 68 -8.81 32.34 -20.68
CA ALA A 68 -7.86 31.51 -21.44
C ALA A 68 -8.59 30.57 -22.41
N VAL A 69 -9.69 29.96 -21.96
CA VAL A 69 -10.52 29.04 -22.76
C VAL A 69 -11.33 29.78 -23.83
N LEU A 70 -11.91 30.94 -23.50
CA LEU A 70 -12.85 31.65 -24.38
C LEU A 70 -12.17 32.54 -25.41
N PHE A 71 -11.11 33.26 -25.03
CA PHE A 71 -10.51 34.29 -25.86
C PHE A 71 -9.17 33.89 -26.48
N GLY A 72 -8.65 32.73 -26.11
CA GLY A 72 -7.30 32.31 -26.50
C GLY A 72 -6.24 33.13 -25.78
N GLY A 73 -5.46 32.47 -24.94
CA GLY A 73 -4.39 33.09 -24.17
C GLY A 73 -3.93 32.15 -23.07
N GLY A 74 -2.64 32.14 -22.76
CA GLY A 74 -2.13 31.38 -21.62
C GLY A 74 -2.60 31.98 -20.29
N ILE A 75 -2.75 31.15 -19.28
CA ILE A 75 -2.93 31.64 -17.90
C ILE A 75 -1.59 32.29 -17.47
N PRO A 76 -1.62 33.45 -16.78
CA PRO A 76 -0.39 34.08 -16.29
C PRO A 76 0.47 33.12 -15.48
N LEU A 77 1.80 33.27 -15.59
CA LEU A 77 2.77 32.41 -14.88
C LEU A 77 2.47 32.36 -13.37
N GLY A 78 2.28 33.53 -12.75
CA GLY A 78 2.03 33.65 -11.32
C GLY A 78 0.76 32.91 -10.87
N THR A 79 -0.34 33.07 -11.61
CA THR A 79 -1.60 32.35 -11.33
C THR A 79 -1.43 30.85 -11.51
N THR A 80 -0.83 30.43 -12.63
CA THR A 80 -0.67 29.00 -12.92
C THR A 80 0.17 28.34 -11.83
N ALA A 81 1.26 29.00 -11.40
CA ALA A 81 2.10 28.53 -10.31
C ALA A 81 1.33 28.49 -8.97
N ALA A 82 0.59 29.54 -8.62
CA ALA A 82 -0.20 29.57 -7.39
C ALA A 82 -1.26 28.46 -7.37
N LEU A 83 -2.01 28.29 -8.45
CA LEU A 83 -3.02 27.25 -8.61
C LEU A 83 -2.38 25.85 -8.43
N CYS A 84 -1.27 25.57 -9.10
CA CYS A 84 -0.67 24.23 -9.06
C CYS A 84 0.01 23.94 -7.71
N PHE A 85 0.81 24.87 -7.19
CA PHE A 85 1.68 24.63 -6.04
C PHE A 85 1.07 25.00 -4.68
N LEU A 86 0.06 25.87 -4.64
CA LEU A 86 -0.57 26.32 -3.39
C LEU A 86 -2.00 25.79 -3.22
N VAL A 87 -2.67 25.42 -4.32
CA VAL A 87 -4.06 24.95 -4.31
C VAL A 87 -4.13 23.46 -4.64
N ILE A 88 -4.03 23.07 -5.91
CA ILE A 88 -4.28 21.68 -6.37
C ILE A 88 -3.33 20.68 -5.70
N GLY A 89 -2.02 20.87 -5.86
CA GLY A 89 -1.01 19.95 -5.33
C GLY A 89 -1.17 19.67 -3.83
N PRO A 90 -1.17 20.72 -2.97
CA PRO A 90 -1.36 20.55 -1.54
C PRO A 90 -2.72 19.97 -1.14
N ILE A 91 -3.82 20.50 -1.68
CA ILE A 91 -5.18 20.10 -1.27
C ILE A 91 -5.41 18.63 -1.61
N GLU A 92 -5.14 18.22 -2.84
CA GLU A 92 -5.38 16.84 -3.25
C GLU A 92 -4.53 15.85 -2.46
N GLU A 93 -3.23 16.11 -2.29
CA GLU A 93 -2.34 15.21 -1.56
C GLU A 93 -2.71 15.13 -0.08
N LEU A 94 -3.14 16.23 0.53
CA LEU A 94 -3.67 16.22 1.89
C LEU A 94 -4.97 15.42 2.02
N CYS A 95 -5.88 15.53 1.05
CA CYS A 95 -7.13 14.76 1.04
C CYS A 95 -6.88 13.25 0.86
N LYS A 96 -5.99 12.86 -0.05
CA LYS A 96 -5.58 11.45 -0.27
C LYS A 96 -4.87 10.88 0.97
N PHE A 97 -3.95 11.66 1.56
CA PHE A 97 -3.31 11.29 2.80
C PHE A 97 -4.32 11.18 3.95
N GLY A 98 -5.25 12.13 4.06
CA GLY A 98 -6.33 12.13 5.04
C GLY A 98 -7.17 10.85 5.00
N ALA A 99 -7.62 10.44 3.82
CA ALA A 99 -8.33 9.17 3.60
C ALA A 99 -7.54 7.95 4.12
N THR A 100 -6.22 7.96 3.92
CA THR A 100 -5.33 6.91 4.43
C THR A 100 -5.15 7.02 5.94
N ALA A 101 -4.98 8.23 6.47
CA ALA A 101 -4.68 8.54 7.85
C ALA A 101 -5.83 8.20 8.81
N ILE A 102 -7.08 8.35 8.36
CA ILE A 102 -8.27 8.01 9.15
C ILE A 102 -8.50 6.49 9.25
N TYR A 103 -8.02 5.70 8.29
CA TYR A 103 -8.30 4.27 8.20
C TYR A 103 -7.03 3.42 8.14
N ALA A 104 -6.40 3.27 6.96
CA ALA A 104 -5.32 2.32 6.72
C ALA A 104 -4.11 2.56 7.64
N ALA A 105 -3.75 3.83 7.88
CA ALA A 105 -2.63 4.20 8.74
C ALA A 105 -2.81 3.77 10.22
N ARG A 106 -4.06 3.59 10.66
CA ARG A 106 -4.45 3.14 12.00
C ARG A 106 -4.76 1.65 12.05
N HIS A 107 -4.90 1.01 10.89
CA HIS A 107 -5.23 -0.40 10.80
C HIS A 107 -4.06 -1.27 11.28
N ARG A 108 -4.38 -2.40 11.93
CA ARG A 108 -3.38 -3.32 12.48
C ARG A 108 -2.51 -4.00 11.42
N ALA A 109 -3.04 -4.13 10.21
CA ALA A 109 -2.34 -4.71 9.07
C ALA A 109 -1.18 -3.83 8.60
N PHE A 110 -1.27 -2.50 8.79
CA PHE A 110 -0.13 -1.64 8.54
C PHE A 110 0.96 -1.94 9.57
N ASP A 111 1.95 -2.72 9.19
CA ASP A 111 3.00 -3.24 10.07
C ASP A 111 4.39 -3.24 9.44
N GLU A 112 4.51 -2.93 8.15
CA GLU A 112 5.80 -2.75 7.47
C GLU A 112 5.91 -1.44 6.67
N PRO A 113 7.14 -1.04 6.28
CA PRO A 113 7.33 0.22 5.54
C PRO A 113 6.72 0.21 4.13
N LEU A 114 6.62 -0.94 3.48
CA LEU A 114 6.09 -1.06 2.11
C LEU A 114 4.58 -0.77 2.07
N ASP A 115 3.83 -1.17 3.09
CA ASP A 115 2.40 -0.89 3.25
C ASP A 115 2.07 0.60 3.08
N GLY A 116 2.93 1.49 3.57
CA GLY A 116 2.76 2.93 3.41
C GLY A 116 2.64 3.33 1.93
N LEU A 117 3.40 2.66 1.05
CA LEU A 117 3.34 2.84 -0.39
C LEU A 117 2.11 2.18 -1.00
N ILE A 118 1.72 0.98 -0.52
CA ILE A 118 0.55 0.26 -1.02
C ILE A 118 -0.73 1.02 -0.70
N TYR A 119 -0.89 1.50 0.54
CA TYR A 119 -2.04 2.28 0.95
C TYR A 119 -2.08 3.67 0.30
N ALA A 120 -0.91 4.31 0.12
CA ALA A 120 -0.85 5.55 -0.65
C ALA A 120 -1.30 5.35 -2.10
N SER A 121 -0.82 4.29 -2.75
CA SER A 121 -1.23 3.93 -4.11
C SER A 121 -2.74 3.66 -4.17
N ALA A 122 -3.29 2.95 -3.18
CA ALA A 122 -4.72 2.66 -3.12
C ALA A 122 -5.57 3.93 -3.03
N ALA A 123 -5.27 4.82 -2.09
CA ALA A 123 -5.99 6.08 -1.94
C ALA A 123 -5.85 6.97 -3.19
N ALA A 124 -4.64 7.06 -3.75
CA ALA A 124 -4.38 7.83 -4.96
C ALA A 124 -5.15 7.32 -6.17
N LEU A 125 -5.21 6.00 -6.37
CA LEU A 125 -5.94 5.40 -7.49
C LEU A 125 -7.45 5.52 -7.34
N GLY A 126 -7.96 5.47 -6.10
CA GLY A 126 -9.35 5.77 -5.81
C GLY A 126 -9.72 7.20 -6.20
N PHE A 127 -8.91 8.16 -5.73
CA PHE A 127 -9.05 9.57 -6.05
C PHE A 127 -9.01 9.80 -7.57
N ALA A 128 -7.95 9.29 -8.21
CA ALA A 128 -7.74 9.39 -9.65
C ALA A 128 -8.90 8.79 -10.45
N SER A 129 -9.55 7.74 -9.95
CA SER A 129 -10.68 7.13 -10.64
C SER A 129 -11.90 8.06 -10.67
N VAL A 130 -12.21 8.71 -9.55
CA VAL A 130 -13.31 9.68 -9.46
C VAL A 130 -13.02 10.91 -10.31
N GLU A 131 -11.81 11.45 -10.20
CA GLU A 131 -11.38 12.59 -11.01
C GLU A 131 -11.42 12.24 -12.51
N ASN A 132 -10.92 11.06 -12.90
CA ASN A 132 -10.99 10.59 -14.28
C ASN A 132 -12.43 10.45 -14.80
N MET A 133 -13.41 10.12 -13.95
CA MET A 133 -14.82 10.17 -14.33
C MET A 133 -15.29 11.58 -14.68
N LEU A 134 -14.89 12.59 -13.90
CA LEU A 134 -15.25 13.98 -14.14
C LEU A 134 -14.68 14.47 -15.49
N TYR A 135 -13.39 14.20 -15.74
CA TYR A 135 -12.73 14.60 -16.99
C TYR A 135 -13.27 13.86 -18.22
N VAL A 136 -13.45 12.54 -18.13
CA VAL A 136 -13.99 11.74 -19.24
C VAL A 136 -15.45 12.10 -19.52
N GLY A 137 -16.25 12.35 -18.48
CA GLY A 137 -17.63 12.81 -18.62
C GLY A 137 -17.72 14.15 -19.35
N GLY A 138 -16.89 15.13 -18.97
CA GLY A 138 -16.81 16.41 -19.66
C GLY A 138 -16.37 16.28 -21.12
N ALA A 139 -15.31 15.49 -21.38
CA ALA A 139 -14.80 15.26 -22.73
C ALA A 139 -15.74 14.44 -23.62
N ALA A 140 -16.55 13.55 -23.04
CA ALA A 140 -17.53 12.76 -23.77
C ALA A 140 -18.62 13.64 -24.40
N GLY A 141 -19.03 14.72 -23.73
CA GLY A 141 -19.94 15.72 -24.28
C GLY A 141 -19.40 16.41 -25.54
N ALA A 142 -18.07 16.47 -25.69
CA ALA A 142 -17.38 17.03 -26.85
C ALA A 142 -16.90 15.97 -27.86
N GLY A 143 -17.33 14.71 -27.74
CA GLY A 143 -16.93 13.62 -28.64
C GLY A 143 -15.51 13.08 -28.43
N ALA A 144 -14.77 13.53 -27.41
CA ALA A 144 -13.38 13.18 -27.15
C ALA A 144 -13.17 12.21 -25.96
N GLY A 145 -14.26 11.70 -25.37
CA GLY A 145 -14.22 10.92 -24.12
C GLY A 145 -13.35 9.66 -24.17
N ALA A 146 -13.33 8.93 -25.29
CA ALA A 146 -12.52 7.70 -25.43
C ALA A 146 -11.00 7.99 -25.44
N LEU A 147 -10.57 9.03 -26.17
CA LEU A 147 -9.17 9.45 -26.18
C LEU A 147 -8.75 9.98 -24.81
N MET A 148 -9.61 10.78 -24.16
CA MET A 148 -9.38 11.28 -22.82
C MET A 148 -9.20 10.13 -21.81
N LEU A 149 -10.07 9.11 -21.88
CA LEU A 149 -9.99 7.93 -21.03
C LEU A 149 -8.65 7.19 -21.21
N LEU A 150 -8.19 7.01 -22.45
CA LEU A 150 -6.93 6.34 -22.75
C LEU A 150 -5.73 7.12 -22.20
N LEU A 151 -5.64 8.41 -22.53
CA LEU A 151 -4.51 9.26 -22.12
C LEU A 151 -4.44 9.39 -20.60
N ARG A 152 -5.58 9.66 -19.94
CA ARG A 152 -5.62 9.77 -18.48
C ARG A 152 -5.35 8.43 -17.80
N GLY A 153 -5.89 7.32 -18.32
CA GLY A 153 -5.64 5.98 -17.78
C GLY A 153 -4.17 5.56 -17.80
N LEU A 154 -3.40 6.03 -18.80
CA LEU A 154 -1.99 5.70 -18.96
C LEU A 154 -1.04 6.71 -18.31
N LEU A 155 -1.43 7.99 -18.18
CA LEU A 155 -0.57 9.06 -17.70
C LEU A 155 -1.04 9.60 -16.35
N ALA A 156 -2.26 10.15 -16.29
CA ALA A 156 -2.77 10.82 -15.09
C ALA A 156 -2.98 9.83 -13.93
N VAL A 157 -3.67 8.71 -14.15
CA VAL A 157 -3.98 7.70 -13.12
C VAL A 157 -2.73 7.16 -12.41
N PRO A 158 -1.69 6.66 -13.11
CA PRO A 158 -0.44 6.31 -12.44
C PRO A 158 0.31 7.54 -11.91
N GLY A 159 0.10 8.73 -12.49
CA GLY A 159 0.56 10.03 -11.96
C GLY A 159 0.21 10.25 -10.50
N HIS A 160 -1.07 10.09 -10.12
CA HIS A 160 -1.48 10.24 -8.73
C HIS A 160 -0.73 9.29 -7.79
N VAL A 161 -0.44 8.06 -8.23
CA VAL A 161 0.38 7.15 -7.43
C VAL A 161 1.79 7.70 -7.29
N MET A 162 2.39 8.18 -8.37
CA MET A 162 3.75 8.73 -8.37
C MET A 162 3.93 9.93 -7.43
N PHE A 163 2.88 10.72 -7.21
CA PHE A 163 2.89 11.78 -6.20
C PHE A 163 2.70 11.21 -4.79
N ALA A 164 1.68 10.37 -4.63
CA ALA A 164 1.28 9.87 -3.32
C ALA A 164 2.32 8.96 -2.66
N VAL A 165 3.14 8.25 -3.45
CA VAL A 165 4.23 7.42 -2.91
C VAL A 165 5.29 8.21 -2.14
N PHE A 166 5.39 9.55 -2.32
CA PHE A 166 6.27 10.38 -1.50
C PHE A 166 5.80 10.38 -0.04
N TRP A 167 4.56 10.78 0.23
CA TRP A 167 4.04 10.73 1.59
C TRP A 167 3.80 9.29 2.06
N GLY A 168 3.53 8.34 1.16
CA GLY A 168 3.50 6.91 1.46
C GLY A 168 4.84 6.39 2.00
N TYR A 169 5.95 6.85 1.42
CA TYR A 169 7.29 6.57 1.91
C TYR A 169 7.52 7.18 3.30
N GLY A 170 7.14 8.44 3.51
CA GLY A 170 7.23 9.09 4.82
C GLY A 170 6.39 8.38 5.88
N LEU A 171 5.18 7.97 5.53
CA LEU A 171 4.26 7.23 6.39
C LEU A 171 4.83 5.85 6.75
N GLY A 172 5.30 5.09 5.77
CA GLY A 172 5.96 3.80 5.97
C GLY A 172 7.24 3.90 6.80
N ALA A 173 8.05 4.95 6.60
CA ALA A 173 9.29 5.16 7.35
C ALA A 173 9.07 5.31 8.87
N ARG A 174 7.88 5.71 9.32
CA ARG A 174 7.51 5.76 10.75
C ARG A 174 7.53 4.38 11.40
N ARG A 175 7.32 3.31 10.63
CA ARG A 175 7.38 1.92 11.11
C ARG A 175 8.79 1.46 11.46
N LEU A 176 9.81 2.18 11.00
CA LEU A 176 11.21 1.92 11.30
C LEU A 176 11.71 2.67 12.55
N GLY A 177 10.82 3.38 13.25
CA GLY A 177 11.09 3.99 14.55
C GLY A 177 10.80 5.50 14.63
N PRO A 178 10.71 6.06 15.85
CA PRO A 178 10.24 7.42 16.10
C PRO A 178 11.16 8.51 15.50
N ARG A 179 12.47 8.25 15.41
CA ARG A 179 13.46 9.18 14.81
C ARG A 179 13.19 9.50 13.34
N ARG A 180 12.35 8.72 12.66
CA ARG A 180 12.00 8.89 11.24
C ARG A 180 10.66 9.59 11.04
N ALA A 181 9.97 9.98 12.12
CA ALA A 181 8.64 10.60 12.05
C ALA A 181 8.62 11.93 11.29
N TRP A 182 9.71 12.71 11.35
CA TRP A 182 9.85 13.97 10.61
C TRP A 182 9.76 13.80 9.09
N ARG A 183 10.00 12.59 8.56
CA ARG A 183 9.95 12.34 7.12
C ARG A 183 8.54 12.51 6.57
N LEU A 184 7.50 12.26 7.36
CA LEU A 184 6.12 12.37 6.89
C LEU A 184 5.78 13.80 6.45
N PRO A 185 5.87 14.85 7.30
CA PRO A 185 5.56 16.22 6.84
C PRO A 185 6.46 16.67 5.68
N ALA A 186 7.76 16.34 5.70
CA ALA A 186 8.67 16.70 4.61
C ALA A 186 8.29 16.04 3.27
N THR A 187 7.89 14.78 3.30
CA THR A 187 7.52 14.03 2.09
C THR A 187 6.09 14.32 1.63
N LEU A 188 5.21 14.76 2.53
CA LEU A 188 3.90 15.30 2.20
C LEU A 188 4.04 16.63 1.44
N LEU A 189 4.91 17.52 1.91
CA LEU A 189 5.27 18.74 1.16
C LEU A 189 5.89 18.39 -0.20
N ALA A 190 6.82 17.43 -0.23
CA ALA A 190 7.40 16.98 -1.49
C ALA A 190 6.34 16.43 -2.46
N ALA A 191 5.38 15.64 -1.98
CA ALA A 191 4.25 15.14 -2.78
C ALA A 191 3.44 16.27 -3.39
N ALA A 192 3.06 17.26 -2.58
CA ALA A 192 2.32 18.44 -3.03
C ALA A 192 3.09 19.23 -4.11
N LEU A 193 4.40 19.41 -3.93
CA LEU A 193 5.24 20.12 -4.89
C LEU A 193 5.44 19.36 -6.19
N VAL A 194 5.66 18.04 -6.16
CA VAL A 194 5.81 17.26 -7.40
C VAL A 194 4.49 17.10 -8.16
N HIS A 195 3.37 17.05 -7.44
CA HIS A 195 2.05 17.08 -8.02
C HIS A 195 1.78 18.44 -8.69
N GLY A 196 2.03 19.54 -7.98
CA GLY A 196 1.94 20.87 -8.57
C GLY A 196 2.88 21.05 -9.77
N ALA A 197 4.09 20.49 -9.74
CA ALA A 197 5.00 20.52 -10.88
C ALA A 197 4.44 19.78 -12.10
N TRP A 198 3.78 18.63 -11.89
CA TRP A 198 3.11 17.89 -12.95
C TRP A 198 2.04 18.74 -13.64
N ASP A 199 1.12 19.31 -12.86
CA ASP A 199 0.04 20.15 -13.40
C ASP A 199 0.59 21.41 -14.06
N PHE A 200 1.60 22.03 -13.46
CA PHE A 200 2.24 23.22 -13.99
C PHE A 200 2.87 22.94 -15.37
N THR A 201 3.50 21.78 -15.57
CA THR A 201 4.02 21.39 -16.90
C THR A 201 2.95 21.10 -17.94
N LEU A 202 1.73 20.74 -17.52
CA LEU A 202 0.60 20.55 -18.43
C LEU A 202 -0.06 21.88 -18.80
N LEU A 203 -0.23 22.76 -17.82
CA LEU A 203 -1.00 24.00 -17.93
C LEU A 203 -0.19 25.17 -18.48
N TYR A 204 1.11 25.27 -18.19
CA TYR A 204 1.96 26.35 -18.68
C TYR A 204 2.79 25.94 -19.90
N GLN A 205 2.45 26.49 -21.07
CA GLN A 205 2.95 26.03 -22.37
C GLN A 205 4.49 26.10 -22.49
N GLU A 206 5.11 27.15 -21.94
CA GLU A 206 6.57 27.38 -22.08
C GLU A 206 7.44 26.32 -21.41
N VAL A 207 6.90 25.62 -20.41
CA VAL A 207 7.63 24.56 -19.68
C VAL A 207 7.13 23.16 -20.02
N ARG A 208 6.21 23.01 -20.99
CA ARG A 208 5.59 21.72 -21.33
C ARG A 208 6.61 20.66 -21.76
N ILE A 209 7.73 21.08 -22.34
CA ILE A 209 8.84 20.18 -22.70
C ILE A 209 9.42 19.42 -21.49
N LEU A 210 9.24 19.94 -20.27
CA LEU A 210 9.71 19.32 -19.03
C LEU A 210 8.80 18.19 -18.52
N PHE A 211 7.61 18.01 -19.09
CA PHE A 211 6.66 16.98 -18.67
C PHE A 211 7.25 15.56 -18.73
N LEU A 212 7.85 15.17 -19.87
CA LEU A 212 8.41 13.83 -20.04
C LEU A 212 9.61 13.57 -19.11
N PRO A 213 10.60 14.48 -18.99
CA PRO A 213 11.66 14.36 -17.98
C PRO A 213 11.13 14.22 -16.55
N LEU A 214 10.12 15.02 -16.17
CA LEU A 214 9.50 14.95 -14.84
C LEU A 214 8.82 13.59 -14.63
N ALA A 215 8.01 13.14 -15.58
CA ALA A 215 7.35 11.84 -15.53
C ALA A 215 8.36 10.69 -15.38
N ALA A 216 9.46 10.72 -16.14
CA ALA A 216 10.53 9.73 -16.04
C ALA A 216 11.21 9.75 -14.65
N ALA A 217 11.49 10.93 -14.10
CA ALA A 217 12.05 11.08 -12.76
C ALA A 217 11.12 10.54 -11.67
N LEU A 218 9.81 10.76 -11.82
CA LEU A 218 8.78 10.27 -10.90
C LEU A 218 8.59 8.75 -10.96
N VAL A 219 8.65 8.16 -12.16
CA VAL A 219 8.70 6.69 -12.32
C VAL A 219 9.94 6.13 -11.62
N TRP A 220 11.11 6.74 -11.83
CA TRP A 220 12.34 6.33 -11.19
C TRP A 220 12.25 6.43 -9.66
N ALA A 221 11.74 7.54 -9.13
CA ALA A 221 11.53 7.75 -7.69
C ALA A 221 10.58 6.70 -7.10
N THR A 222 9.46 6.41 -7.78
CA THR A 222 8.49 5.39 -7.38
C THR A 222 9.15 4.01 -7.28
N VAL A 223 9.94 3.61 -8.28
CA VAL A 223 10.70 2.35 -8.26
C VAL A 223 11.70 2.34 -7.10
N ARG A 224 12.36 3.46 -6.83
CA ARG A 224 13.31 3.59 -5.71
C ARG A 224 12.63 3.48 -4.35
N PHE A 225 11.44 4.04 -4.15
CA PHE A 225 10.67 3.90 -2.93
C PHE A 225 10.15 2.47 -2.74
N VAL A 226 9.62 1.83 -3.79
CA VAL A 226 9.18 0.42 -3.70
C VAL A 226 10.36 -0.50 -3.37
N ARG A 227 11.52 -0.32 -4.01
CA ARG A 227 12.74 -1.07 -3.68
C ARG A 227 13.21 -0.81 -2.26
N TRP A 228 13.09 0.43 -1.77
CA TRP A 228 13.41 0.76 -0.38
C TRP A 228 12.45 0.08 0.60
N GLY A 229 11.14 0.12 0.35
CA GLY A 229 10.12 -0.51 1.20
C GLY A 229 10.37 -2.01 1.33
N ARG A 230 10.58 -2.68 0.19
CA ARG A 230 10.95 -4.11 0.15
C ARG A 230 12.25 -4.42 0.90
N ARG A 231 13.29 -3.58 0.77
CA ARG A 231 14.57 -3.81 1.48
C ARG A 231 14.44 -3.66 2.99
N ASN A 232 13.50 -2.84 3.46
CA ASN A 232 13.25 -2.58 4.88
C ASN A 232 12.06 -3.39 5.42
N SER A 233 11.49 -4.29 4.62
CA SER A 233 10.45 -5.22 5.07
C SER A 233 11.04 -6.16 6.12
N PRO A 234 10.38 -6.33 7.27
CA PRO A 234 10.77 -7.32 8.27
C PRO A 234 10.46 -8.77 7.81
N PHE A 235 9.58 -8.94 6.82
CA PHE A 235 9.14 -10.25 6.32
C PHE A 235 10.03 -10.80 5.19
N ARG A 236 11.21 -10.21 4.96
CA ARG A 236 12.16 -10.69 3.94
C ARG A 236 12.62 -12.12 4.24
N PRO A 237 12.58 -13.06 3.27
CA PRO A 237 12.97 -14.46 3.49
C PRO A 237 14.37 -14.64 4.07
N SER A 238 15.34 -13.80 3.65
CA SER A 238 16.71 -13.85 4.17
C SER A 238 16.81 -13.50 5.66
N LEU A 239 15.95 -12.60 6.16
CA LEU A 239 15.92 -12.22 7.56
C LEU A 239 15.17 -13.26 8.39
N VAL A 240 14.07 -13.81 7.84
CA VAL A 240 13.34 -14.92 8.45
C VAL A 240 14.27 -16.12 8.59
N ALA A 241 14.94 -16.56 7.53
CA ALA A 241 15.85 -17.71 7.57
C ALA A 241 17.06 -17.53 8.49
N ALA A 242 17.54 -16.29 8.68
CA ALA A 242 18.64 -15.97 9.59
C ALA A 242 18.20 -15.87 11.06
N ALA A 243 16.89 -15.77 11.33
CA ALA A 243 16.38 -15.72 12.69
C ALA A 243 16.64 -17.06 13.39
N ARG A 244 17.49 -17.04 14.43
CA ARG A 244 17.73 -18.23 15.25
C ARG A 244 16.50 -18.50 16.11
N PRO A 245 16.03 -19.75 16.19
CA PRO A 245 15.04 -20.11 17.19
C PRO A 245 15.60 -19.80 18.57
N VAL A 246 14.79 -19.18 19.44
CA VAL A 246 15.19 -18.86 20.81
C VAL A 246 15.11 -20.15 21.62
N PRO A 247 16.23 -20.71 22.13
CA PRO A 247 16.20 -21.93 22.91
C PRO A 247 15.32 -21.74 24.16
N GLY A 248 14.33 -22.62 24.34
CA GLY A 248 13.41 -22.56 25.49
C GLY A 248 12.27 -21.53 25.40
N ALA A 249 12.10 -20.81 24.28
CA ALA A 249 10.97 -19.90 24.13
C ALA A 249 9.67 -20.66 23.81
N THR A 250 8.67 -20.52 24.68
CA THR A 250 7.29 -20.99 24.46
C THR A 250 6.48 -20.08 23.51
N GLY A 251 7.16 -19.23 22.72
CA GLY A 251 6.49 -18.20 21.91
C GLY A 251 7.40 -17.37 21.01
N LEU A 252 6.76 -16.44 20.29
CA LEU A 252 7.33 -15.64 19.21
C LEU A 252 7.56 -14.18 19.60
N ARG A 253 8.74 -13.60 19.35
CA ARG A 253 8.94 -12.17 19.60
C ARG A 253 8.26 -11.32 18.53
N CYS A 254 7.37 -10.43 18.97
CA CYS A 254 6.75 -9.43 18.12
C CYS A 254 7.79 -8.39 17.68
N ILE A 255 7.92 -8.17 16.37
CA ILE A 255 8.80 -7.15 15.78
C ILE A 255 8.39 -5.72 16.16
N ARG A 256 7.11 -5.51 16.49
CA ARG A 256 6.55 -4.19 16.77
C ARG A 256 6.77 -3.75 18.21
N CYS A 257 6.58 -4.64 19.18
CA CYS A 257 6.65 -4.29 20.61
C CYS A 257 7.67 -5.11 21.42
N GLY A 258 8.34 -6.09 20.80
CA GLY A 258 9.32 -6.94 21.45
C GLY A 258 8.76 -7.99 22.42
N ARG A 259 7.44 -7.99 22.70
CA ARG A 259 6.81 -9.00 23.57
C ARG A 259 6.71 -10.36 22.89
N THR A 260 6.68 -11.40 23.71
CA THR A 260 6.44 -12.78 23.28
C THR A 260 4.93 -12.96 22.98
N ALA A 261 4.60 -13.48 21.80
CA ALA A 261 3.26 -13.94 21.41
C ALA A 261 3.23 -15.47 21.41
N GLY A 262 2.05 -16.08 21.39
CA GLY A 262 1.92 -17.53 21.36
C GLY A 262 2.48 -18.14 20.07
N ILE A 263 2.99 -19.37 20.17
CA ILE A 263 3.22 -20.22 18.99
C ILE A 263 1.83 -20.49 18.39
N GLY A 264 1.56 -20.04 17.16
CA GLY A 264 0.20 -20.05 16.62
C GLY A 264 -0.29 -18.66 16.20
N ASP A 265 0.16 -17.62 16.89
CA ASP A 265 -0.36 -16.28 16.69
C ASP A 265 0.15 -15.68 15.38
N ARG A 266 -0.77 -15.17 14.54
CA ARG A 266 -0.41 -14.30 13.42
C ARG A 266 -0.19 -12.85 13.87
N HIS A 267 -0.77 -12.47 15.01
CA HIS A 267 -0.70 -11.11 15.55
C HIS A 267 -0.42 -11.14 17.05
N CYS A 268 0.42 -10.22 17.52
CA CYS A 268 0.73 -10.06 18.92
C CYS A 268 -0.50 -9.57 19.68
N THR A 269 -0.93 -10.31 20.71
CA THR A 269 -2.07 -9.96 21.56
C THR A 269 -1.89 -8.62 22.30
N ALA A 270 -0.65 -8.19 22.51
CA ALA A 270 -0.36 -6.96 23.25
C ALA A 270 -0.36 -5.68 22.40
N CYS A 271 0.03 -5.75 21.12
CA CYS A 271 0.14 -4.55 20.27
C CYS A 271 -0.56 -4.68 18.91
N GLY A 272 -1.13 -5.84 18.60
CA GLY A 272 -1.78 -6.15 17.34
C GLY A 272 -0.85 -6.22 16.13
N GLY A 273 0.46 -5.99 16.27
CA GLY A 273 1.42 -6.13 15.16
C GLY A 273 1.63 -7.60 14.81
N ARG A 274 1.87 -7.92 13.53
CA ARG A 274 2.20 -9.29 13.15
C ARG A 274 3.42 -9.79 13.91
N VAL A 275 3.34 -11.03 14.35
CA VAL A 275 4.49 -11.77 14.85
C VAL A 275 5.10 -12.43 13.63
N LEU A 276 6.43 -12.31 13.46
CA LEU A 276 7.11 -13.11 12.45
C LEU A 276 6.69 -14.57 12.68
N PRO A 277 6.40 -15.36 11.63
CA PRO A 277 6.32 -16.79 11.81
C PRO A 277 7.61 -17.17 12.52
N ALA A 278 7.48 -17.92 13.61
CA ALA A 278 8.65 -18.56 14.17
C ALA A 278 9.25 -19.26 12.98
N VAL A 279 10.53 -19.04 12.75
CA VAL A 279 11.32 -20.14 12.29
C VAL A 279 11.05 -21.24 13.31
N LEU A 280 10.07 -22.09 13.01
CA LEU A 280 9.72 -23.21 13.85
C LEU A 280 10.99 -24.04 13.86
N ALA A 281 11.61 -24.19 15.02
CA ALA A 281 12.77 -25.05 15.09
C ALA A 281 12.26 -26.47 14.92
N CYS A 282 12.88 -27.25 14.05
CA CYS A 282 12.74 -28.69 14.12
C CYS A 282 13.12 -29.14 15.55
N PRO A 283 12.24 -29.85 16.27
CA PRO A 283 12.52 -30.25 17.65
C PRO A 283 13.70 -31.21 17.76
N ALA A 284 14.02 -31.94 16.69
CA ALA A 284 15.12 -32.90 16.66
C ALA A 284 16.49 -32.27 16.36
N CYS A 285 16.57 -31.36 15.38
CA CYS A 285 17.87 -30.83 14.91
C CYS A 285 18.03 -29.31 15.00
N GLY A 286 17.00 -28.60 15.47
CA GLY A 286 16.99 -27.14 15.59
C GLY A 286 16.97 -26.39 14.26
N ALA A 287 16.84 -27.08 13.13
CA ALA A 287 16.78 -26.45 11.81
C ALA A 287 15.52 -25.59 11.65
N ALA A 288 15.64 -24.55 10.84
CA ALA A 288 14.53 -23.68 10.48
C ALA A 288 13.46 -24.42 9.66
N LEU A 289 12.23 -24.49 10.17
CA LEU A 289 11.03 -24.82 9.39
C LEU A 289 10.50 -23.52 8.81
N LEU A 290 10.32 -23.49 7.49
CA LEU A 290 10.00 -22.27 6.72
C LEU A 290 8.49 -22.04 6.63
N ASP A 291 7.69 -23.11 6.77
CA ASP A 291 6.23 -23.06 6.82
C ASP A 291 5.69 -23.85 8.03
N ARG A 292 4.56 -23.41 8.60
CA ARG A 292 3.77 -24.22 9.55
C ARG A 292 3.15 -25.45 8.90
N SER A 293 2.94 -25.44 7.58
CA SER A 293 2.41 -26.59 6.84
C SER A 293 3.46 -27.69 6.59
N ASP A 294 4.74 -27.43 6.85
CA ASP A 294 5.81 -28.40 6.73
C ASP A 294 5.61 -29.53 7.74
N ARG A 295 5.08 -30.67 7.30
CA ARG A 295 4.88 -31.86 8.15
C ARG A 295 6.19 -32.49 8.60
N PHE A 296 7.26 -32.31 7.83
CA PHE A 296 8.58 -32.90 8.08
C PHE A 296 9.70 -31.90 7.83
N CYS A 297 10.76 -31.99 8.63
CA CYS A 297 11.95 -31.16 8.48
C CYS A 297 12.77 -31.59 7.26
N GLY A 298 12.97 -30.69 6.28
CA GLY A 298 13.81 -30.96 5.11
C GLY A 298 15.29 -31.24 5.38
N ARG A 299 15.78 -31.02 6.62
CA ARG A 299 17.17 -31.31 7.01
C ARG A 299 17.36 -32.69 7.64
N CYS A 300 16.45 -33.10 8.52
CA CYS A 300 16.61 -34.32 9.32
C CYS A 300 15.43 -35.30 9.22
N GLY A 301 14.37 -34.96 8.49
CA GLY A 301 13.18 -35.80 8.33
C GLY A 301 12.23 -35.85 9.53
N ALA A 302 12.59 -35.26 10.67
CA ALA A 302 11.73 -35.28 11.86
C ALA A 302 10.41 -34.53 11.64
N ALA A 303 9.32 -35.08 12.21
CA ALA A 303 8.00 -34.47 12.18
C ALA A 303 8.00 -33.10 12.88
N SER A 304 7.26 -32.13 12.33
CA SER A 304 7.07 -30.83 12.98
C SER A 304 6.16 -30.96 14.22
N HIS A 305 6.16 -29.95 15.10
CA HIS A 305 5.38 -29.97 16.35
C HIS A 305 3.88 -30.26 16.15
N ASP A 306 3.31 -29.91 15.00
CA ASP A 306 1.90 -30.15 14.66
C ASP A 306 1.66 -31.52 13.99
N ALA A 307 2.72 -32.22 13.54
CA ALA A 307 2.64 -33.54 12.92
C ALA A 307 2.73 -34.70 13.93
N ALA A 308 2.74 -34.40 15.24
CA ALA A 308 2.75 -35.43 16.27
C ALA A 308 1.43 -36.23 16.23
N LEU A 309 1.51 -37.52 15.90
CA LEU A 309 0.38 -38.44 15.87
C LEU A 309 -0.32 -38.44 17.24
N ARG A 310 -1.65 -38.34 17.25
CA ARG A 310 -2.45 -38.40 18.48
C ARG A 310 -3.30 -39.68 18.51
N CYS A 311 -3.49 -40.28 19.69
CA CYS A 311 -4.48 -41.36 19.84
C CYS A 311 -5.87 -40.80 19.46
N ALA A 312 -6.51 -41.38 18.45
CA ALA A 312 -7.85 -40.97 18.02
C ALA A 312 -8.91 -41.11 19.14
N ARG A 313 -8.60 -41.92 20.16
CA ARG A 313 -9.49 -42.24 21.28
C ARG A 313 -9.30 -41.34 22.51
N CYS A 314 -8.08 -40.97 22.86
CA CYS A 314 -7.78 -40.23 24.10
C CYS A 314 -6.98 -38.93 23.89
N GLY A 315 -6.56 -38.62 22.66
CA GLY A 315 -5.84 -37.38 22.33
C GLY A 315 -4.38 -37.32 22.80
N ALA A 316 -3.87 -38.39 23.44
CA ALA A 316 -2.48 -38.48 23.87
C ALA A 316 -1.52 -38.38 22.68
N VAL A 317 -0.44 -37.61 22.85
CA VAL A 317 0.62 -37.45 21.84
C VAL A 317 1.48 -38.72 21.82
N LEU A 318 1.62 -39.33 20.64
CA LEU A 318 2.41 -40.54 20.44
C LEU A 318 3.85 -40.14 20.10
N SER A 319 4.81 -40.70 20.83
CA SER A 319 6.24 -40.41 20.67
C SER A 319 6.89 -41.14 19.49
N GLU A 320 6.26 -42.20 18.98
CA GLU A 320 6.76 -43.00 17.87
C GLU A 320 5.71 -43.18 16.76
N PRO A 321 6.07 -42.94 15.49
CA PRO A 321 5.15 -43.06 14.35
C PRO A 321 4.78 -44.51 13.99
N GLU A 322 5.48 -45.50 14.57
CA GLU A 322 5.32 -46.94 14.28
C GLU A 322 4.37 -47.65 15.26
N LEU A 323 3.82 -46.93 16.25
CA LEU A 323 2.87 -47.51 17.22
C LEU A 323 1.53 -47.84 16.54
N GLU A 324 1.29 -49.12 16.28
CA GLU A 324 0.01 -49.64 15.78
C GLU A 324 -1.16 -49.33 16.74
N ALA A 325 -0.88 -49.21 18.04
CA ALA A 325 -1.85 -48.85 19.07
C ALA A 325 -1.23 -47.99 20.17
N CYS A 326 -1.99 -47.03 20.68
CA CYS A 326 -1.56 -46.18 21.78
C CYS A 326 -1.46 -46.97 23.11
N PRO A 327 -0.33 -46.89 23.83
CA PRO A 327 -0.08 -47.68 25.04
C PRO A 327 -1.01 -47.37 26.22
N GLY A 328 -1.67 -46.20 26.24
CA GLY A 328 -2.60 -45.82 27.30
C GLY A 328 -4.07 -46.20 27.02
N CYS A 329 -4.52 -46.07 25.77
CA CYS A 329 -5.95 -46.18 25.39
C CYS A 329 -6.25 -47.41 24.49
N GLY A 330 -5.22 -48.05 23.93
CA GLY A 330 -5.32 -49.06 22.86
C GLY A 330 -5.89 -48.54 21.54
N GLY A 331 -6.05 -47.22 21.39
CA GLY A 331 -6.62 -46.59 20.21
C GLY A 331 -5.60 -46.38 19.08
N ALA A 332 -6.07 -46.42 17.84
CA ALA A 332 -5.25 -46.19 16.65
C ALA A 332 -4.70 -44.75 16.58
N ALA A 333 -3.55 -44.60 15.95
CA ALA A 333 -2.96 -43.31 15.65
C ALA A 333 -3.77 -42.61 14.53
N SER A 334 -4.12 -41.34 14.73
CA SER A 334 -4.70 -40.49 13.67
C SER A 334 -3.82 -39.28 13.44
N ALA A 335 -3.59 -38.93 12.17
CA ALA A 335 -3.04 -37.63 11.80
C ALA A 335 -4.11 -36.57 12.10
N GLY A 336 -3.76 -35.59 12.95
CA GLY A 336 -4.60 -34.42 13.25
C GLY A 336 -4.58 -33.39 12.14
#